data_AF-A0A9D5IBU2-F1
#
_entry.id   AF-A0A9D5IBU2-F1
#
_cell.length_a   1.000
_cell.length_b   1.000
_cell.length_c   1.000
_cell.angle_alpha   90.00
_cell.angle_beta   90.00
_cell.angle_gamma   90.00
#
_symmetry.space_group_name_H-M   'P 1'
#
loop_
_entity.id
_entity.type
_entity.pdbx_description
1 polymer ?
#
loop_
_entity_poly.entity_id
_entity_poly.type
_entity_poly.pdbx_seq_one_letter_code
_entity_poly.pdbx_strand_id
1 'polypeptide(L)'
;MPESNLFTMLSAFHPGSTATPFENYCTSGLAYFLKTGHRMLTALFAEAASAHGEPLALVEVQPRLADAGIADLLLTFEGGRRALIEVHVEPGADEGALPGFEAVAGGWSIQPAFVILGVWGTEVRPPWRPVTWLQVVEALEDDPDPMARQFTEFILRDILGLGDVSLDQAVSTNRLYALGGAAVRRAFGETARYVNSASRPMAGRYRYLGTTFAPNGEHMDYWIGIVNEALPLTEHYHLMLASKSRPVELPTDHPRATGDWKWEYWTGRGRVVRPITAEAYGELLARLL
;
A
#
# COMPACT_ATOMS: atom_id res chain seq x y z
N MET A 1 4.74 29.58 6.09
CA MET A 1 4.49 28.47 5.16
C MET A 1 4.36 27.23 6.01
N PRO A 2 3.30 26.40 5.89
CA PRO A 2 3.30 25.14 6.62
C PRO A 2 4.47 24.33 6.07
N GLU A 3 5.37 23.88 6.94
CA GLU A 3 6.44 22.96 6.55
C GLU A 3 5.77 21.76 5.88
N SER A 4 5.93 21.65 4.57
CA SER A 4 5.45 20.48 3.83
C SER A 4 6.22 19.30 4.37
N ASN A 5 5.56 18.53 5.24
CA ASN A 5 6.14 17.35 5.86
C ASN A 5 6.72 16.46 4.76
N LEU A 6 7.98 16.01 4.91
CA LEU A 6 8.71 15.17 3.95
C LEU A 6 7.84 14.01 3.45
N PHE A 7 7.04 13.41 4.33
CA PHE A 7 6.12 12.33 4.03
C PHE A 7 4.96 12.74 3.10
N THR A 8 4.44 13.96 3.24
CA THR A 8 3.36 14.47 2.36
C THR A 8 3.89 14.76 0.94
N MET A 9 5.15 15.17 0.81
CA MET A 9 5.78 15.37 -0.50
C MET A 9 5.99 14.05 -1.24
N LEU A 10 6.30 12.97 -0.52
CA LEU A 10 6.50 11.63 -1.09
C LEU A 10 5.18 10.99 -1.52
N SER A 11 4.09 11.28 -0.81
CA SER A 11 2.75 10.87 -1.22
C SER A 11 2.20 11.62 -2.43
N ALA A 12 2.87 12.67 -2.92
CA ALA A 12 2.37 13.48 -4.02
C ALA A 12 2.34 12.69 -5.36
N PHE A 13 1.12 12.54 -5.89
CA PHE A 13 0.65 12.02 -7.18
C PHE A 13 1.60 11.23 -8.12
N HIS A 14 1.29 9.94 -8.42
CA HIS A 14 1.86 9.15 -9.54
C HIS A 14 0.83 8.15 -10.15
N PRO A 15 0.22 8.41 -11.34
CA PRO A 15 -0.69 7.46 -12.00
C PRO A 15 0.04 6.33 -12.70
N GLY A 16 -0.44 5.09 -12.49
CA GLY A 16 -0.03 3.93 -13.28
C GLY A 16 1.45 3.54 -13.15
N SER A 17 2.10 3.90 -12.04
CA SER A 17 3.50 3.53 -11.80
C SER A 17 3.61 2.03 -11.52
N THR A 18 4.63 1.37 -12.09
CA THR A 18 4.90 -0.07 -11.97
C THR A 18 5.95 -0.43 -10.91
N ALA A 19 6.43 0.52 -10.09
CA ALA A 19 6.90 0.38 -8.68
C ALA A 19 7.79 1.59 -8.18
N THR A 20 7.96 1.68 -6.84
CA THR A 20 9.20 1.97 -6.04
C THR A 20 9.73 3.35 -5.53
N PRO A 21 9.06 4.51 -5.53
CA PRO A 21 9.49 5.60 -4.61
C PRO A 21 9.10 5.31 -3.15
N PHE A 22 7.95 4.68 -2.95
CA PHE A 22 7.37 4.38 -1.63
C PHE A 22 8.13 3.26 -0.91
N GLU A 23 8.42 2.16 -1.59
CA GLU A 23 9.17 1.03 -1.01
C GLU A 23 10.59 1.44 -0.66
N ASN A 24 11.32 2.11 -1.56
CA ASN A 24 12.65 2.66 -1.26
C ASN A 24 12.65 3.60 -0.05
N TYR A 25 11.60 4.42 0.08
CA TYR A 25 11.45 5.30 1.23
C TYR A 25 11.17 4.53 2.53
N CYS A 26 10.27 3.55 2.46
CA CYS A 26 9.96 2.65 3.56
C CYS A 26 11.21 1.89 4.03
N THR A 27 11.96 1.31 3.09
CA THR A 27 13.26 0.67 3.28
C THR A 27 14.25 1.63 3.96
N SER A 28 14.34 2.87 3.50
CA SER A 28 15.23 3.90 4.09
C SER A 28 14.79 4.32 5.50
N GLY A 29 13.49 4.49 5.74
CA GLY A 29 12.92 4.83 7.04
C GLY A 29 13.17 3.74 8.07
N LEU A 30 12.89 2.48 7.71
CA LEU A 30 13.21 1.31 8.54
C LEU A 30 14.71 1.26 8.87
N ALA A 31 15.56 1.43 7.86
CA ALA A 31 17.00 1.45 8.06
C ALA A 31 17.47 2.57 9.00
N TYR A 32 16.87 3.75 8.93
CA TYR A 32 17.15 4.85 9.86
C TYR A 32 16.86 4.42 11.30
N PHE A 33 15.64 3.96 11.60
CA PHE A 33 15.26 3.55 12.95
C PHE A 33 16.06 2.36 13.48
N LEU A 34 16.41 1.41 12.60
CA LEU A 34 17.28 0.28 12.97
C LEU A 34 18.70 0.73 13.28
N LYS A 35 19.27 1.65 12.50
CA LYS A 35 20.63 2.20 12.72
C LYS A 35 20.72 3.12 13.93
N THR A 36 19.64 3.80 14.30
CA THR A 36 19.57 4.63 15.51
C THR A 36 19.31 3.81 16.79
N GLY A 37 19.12 2.48 16.66
CA GLY A 37 19.02 1.56 17.80
C GLY A 37 17.62 1.45 18.38
N HIS A 38 16.58 1.64 17.56
CA HIS A 38 15.20 1.50 18.01
C HIS A 38 14.91 0.08 18.51
N ARG A 39 14.70 -0.06 19.83
CA ARG A 39 14.67 -1.36 20.51
C ARG A 39 13.54 -2.28 20.08
N MET A 40 12.30 -1.77 20.03
CA MET A 40 11.13 -2.59 19.71
C MET A 40 11.12 -3.01 18.23
N LEU A 41 11.43 -2.09 17.31
CA LEU A 41 11.63 -2.43 15.89
C LEU A 41 12.75 -3.46 15.69
N THR A 42 13.87 -3.34 16.41
CA THR A 42 14.94 -4.34 16.38
C THR A 42 14.46 -5.69 16.90
N ALA A 43 13.70 -5.71 18.00
CA ALA A 43 13.16 -6.93 18.59
C ALA A 43 12.19 -7.65 17.64
N LEU A 44 11.35 -6.91 16.91
CA LEU A 44 10.43 -7.44 15.91
C LEU A 44 11.17 -8.26 14.84
N PHE A 45 12.23 -7.71 14.26
CA PHE A 45 13.02 -8.42 13.24
C PHE A 45 13.96 -9.47 13.84
N ALA A 46 14.43 -9.29 15.07
CA ALA A 46 15.19 -10.30 15.79
C ALA A 46 14.35 -11.56 16.04
N GLU A 47 13.09 -11.40 16.42
CA GLU A 47 12.14 -12.52 16.56
C GLU A 47 11.95 -13.26 15.22
N ALA A 48 11.73 -12.52 14.13
CA ALA A 48 11.62 -13.11 12.80
C ALA A 48 12.89 -13.91 12.41
N ALA A 49 14.06 -13.41 12.81
CA ALA A 49 15.39 -14.04 12.64
C ALA A 49 15.71 -15.13 13.65
N SER A 50 14.84 -15.38 14.63
CA SER A 50 15.11 -16.22 15.80
C SER A 50 16.37 -15.78 16.57
N ALA A 51 16.76 -14.51 16.50
CA ALA A 51 17.92 -13.87 17.14
C ALA A 51 17.56 -13.15 18.46
N HIS A 52 16.63 -13.71 19.24
CA HIS A 52 16.12 -13.06 20.45
C HIS A 52 17.23 -12.65 21.42
N GLY A 53 17.22 -11.37 21.83
CA GLY A 53 18.18 -10.82 22.78
C GLY A 53 19.55 -10.51 22.20
N GLU A 54 19.80 -10.77 20.91
CA GLU A 54 21.04 -10.36 20.25
C GLU A 54 20.96 -8.90 19.79
N PRO A 55 21.99 -8.09 20.05
CA PRO A 55 22.09 -6.77 19.46
C PRO A 55 22.21 -6.84 17.94
N LEU A 56 21.65 -5.84 17.27
CA LEU A 56 21.80 -5.65 15.83
C LEU A 56 23.21 -5.10 15.55
N ALA A 57 24.01 -5.85 14.78
CA ALA A 57 25.39 -5.50 14.48
C ALA A 57 25.52 -4.70 13.17
N LEU A 58 24.74 -5.05 12.15
CA LEU A 58 24.82 -4.43 10.83
C LEU A 58 23.44 -4.30 10.17
N VAL A 59 23.23 -3.16 9.52
CA VAL A 59 22.07 -2.86 8.67
C VAL A 59 22.57 -2.52 7.28
N GLU A 60 22.42 -3.46 6.35
CA GLU A 60 22.69 -3.25 4.94
C GLU A 60 21.40 -2.82 4.24
N VAL A 61 21.48 -1.72 3.50
CA VAL A 61 20.35 -1.16 2.75
C VAL A 61 20.61 -1.42 1.29
N GLN A 62 19.64 -2.01 0.62
CA GLN A 62 19.75 -2.37 -0.79
C GLN A 62 20.98 -3.22 -1.14
N PRO A 63 21.27 -4.29 -0.38
CA PRO A 63 22.42 -5.15 -0.67
C PRO A 63 22.20 -5.91 -1.99
N ARG A 64 23.25 -5.97 -2.81
CA ARG A 64 23.25 -6.77 -4.03
C ARG A 64 23.47 -8.24 -3.70
N LEU A 65 22.53 -9.09 -4.07
CA LEU A 65 22.59 -10.55 -3.91
C LEU A 65 23.08 -11.20 -5.21
N ALA A 66 24.38 -11.08 -5.46
CA ALA A 66 25.05 -11.59 -6.66
C ALA A 66 24.31 -11.15 -7.95
N ASP A 67 23.87 -12.12 -8.76
CA ASP A 67 23.11 -11.90 -10.00
C ASP A 67 21.59 -12.07 -9.80
N ALA A 68 21.13 -12.39 -8.59
CA ALA A 68 19.71 -12.55 -8.29
C ALA A 68 18.96 -11.21 -8.19
N GLY A 69 19.67 -10.13 -7.84
CA GLY A 69 19.10 -8.78 -7.77
C GLY A 69 19.58 -7.98 -6.57
N ILE A 70 18.76 -7.02 -6.15
CA ILE A 70 18.98 -6.13 -5.01
C ILE A 70 17.82 -6.37 -4.05
N ALA A 71 18.11 -6.82 -2.84
CA ALA A 71 17.12 -6.99 -1.77
C ALA A 71 16.88 -5.66 -1.05
N ASP A 72 15.81 -5.49 -0.28
CA ASP A 72 15.55 -4.21 0.42
C ASP A 72 16.48 -4.00 1.64
N LEU A 73 16.50 -4.95 2.57
CA LEU A 73 17.34 -4.91 3.77
C LEU A 73 17.97 -6.27 4.07
N LEU A 74 19.23 -6.24 4.54
CA LEU A 74 19.86 -7.38 5.21
C LEU A 74 20.32 -6.93 6.59
N LEU A 75 19.77 -7.59 7.62
CA LEU A 75 20.13 -7.38 9.01
C LEU A 75 21.07 -8.49 9.45
N THR A 76 22.15 -8.13 10.16
CA THR A 76 23.03 -9.10 10.83
C THR A 76 23.08 -8.79 12.31
N PHE A 77 22.80 -9.80 13.14
CA PHE A 77 22.88 -9.73 14.60
C PHE A 77 24.26 -10.17 15.09
N GLU A 78 24.67 -9.75 16.29
CA GLU A 78 26.01 -10.05 16.83
C GLU A 78 26.34 -11.55 16.90
N GLY A 79 25.34 -12.43 17.06
CA GLY A 79 25.51 -13.89 17.02
C GLY A 79 25.66 -14.48 15.62
N GLY A 80 25.69 -13.64 14.57
CA GLY A 80 25.85 -14.04 13.18
C GLY A 80 24.54 -14.43 12.47
N ARG A 81 23.41 -14.48 13.20
CA ARG A 81 22.08 -14.65 12.61
C ARG A 81 21.72 -13.48 11.71
N ARG A 82 20.90 -13.74 10.70
CA ARG A 82 20.54 -12.76 9.66
C ARG A 82 19.05 -12.76 9.37
N ALA A 83 18.54 -11.60 8.96
CA ALA A 83 17.22 -11.48 8.34
C ALA A 83 17.36 -10.77 6.99
N LEU A 84 16.89 -11.42 5.93
CA LEU A 84 16.71 -10.82 4.62
C LEU A 84 15.25 -10.36 4.52
N ILE A 85 15.04 -9.07 4.30
CA ILE A 85 13.72 -8.45 4.36
C ILE A 85 13.41 -7.82 3.00
N GLU A 86 12.24 -8.14 2.46
CA GLU A 86 11.64 -7.45 1.32
C GLU A 86 10.42 -6.65 1.78
N VAL A 87 10.26 -5.44 1.25
CA VAL A 87 9.29 -4.45 1.69
C VAL A 87 8.20 -4.30 0.64
N HIS A 88 6.98 -4.73 0.98
CA HIS A 88 5.81 -4.61 0.13
C HIS A 88 4.82 -3.59 0.71
N VAL A 89 4.54 -2.52 -0.04
CA VAL A 89 3.56 -1.49 0.38
C VAL A 89 2.15 -1.72 -0.18
N GLU A 90 2.00 -2.65 -1.11
CA GLU A 90 0.72 -3.05 -1.70
C GLU A 90 0.63 -4.58 -1.91
N PRO A 91 -0.58 -5.16 -1.94
CA PRO A 91 -0.78 -6.57 -2.28
C PRO A 91 -0.41 -6.87 -3.73
N GLY A 92 0.18 -8.04 -3.94
CA GLY A 92 0.61 -8.45 -5.28
C GLY A 92 1.82 -7.67 -5.79
N ALA A 93 2.64 -7.13 -4.88
CA ALA A 93 3.99 -6.65 -5.18
C ALA A 93 4.80 -7.73 -5.93
N ASP A 94 5.79 -7.30 -6.71
CA ASP A 94 6.56 -8.21 -7.57
C ASP A 94 7.47 -9.12 -6.74
N GLU A 95 7.10 -10.40 -6.68
CA GLU A 95 7.86 -11.45 -5.99
C GLU A 95 8.82 -12.21 -6.92
N GLY A 96 9.02 -11.74 -8.16
CA GLY A 96 9.83 -12.44 -9.16
C GLY A 96 11.29 -12.68 -8.75
N ALA A 97 11.84 -11.84 -7.88
CA ALA A 97 13.21 -11.95 -7.39
C ALA A 97 13.38 -12.93 -6.21
N LEU A 98 12.32 -13.24 -5.46
CA LEU A 98 12.39 -13.99 -4.21
C LEU A 98 13.05 -15.38 -4.37
N PRO A 99 12.72 -16.19 -5.39
CA PRO A 99 13.37 -17.50 -5.56
C PRO A 99 14.88 -17.39 -5.83
N GLY A 100 15.32 -16.31 -6.49
CA GLY A 100 16.74 -16.03 -6.72
C GLY A 100 17.46 -15.69 -5.42
N PHE A 101 16.83 -14.88 -4.56
CA PHE A 101 17.36 -14.54 -3.24
C PHE A 101 17.49 -15.76 -2.35
N GLU A 102 16.47 -16.62 -2.32
CA GLU A 102 16.50 -17.91 -1.62
C GLU A 102 17.68 -18.78 -2.08
N ALA A 103 17.89 -18.90 -3.39
CA ALA A 103 18.97 -19.71 -3.95
C ALA A 103 20.37 -19.17 -3.56
N VAL A 104 20.57 -17.85 -3.62
CA VAL A 104 21.85 -17.21 -3.22
C VAL A 104 22.09 -17.39 -1.73
N ALA A 105 21.09 -17.09 -0.90
CA ALA A 105 21.19 -17.17 0.55
C ALA A 105 21.30 -18.63 1.05
N GLY A 106 20.78 -19.60 0.30
CA GLY A 106 20.95 -21.03 0.57
C GLY A 106 22.41 -21.50 0.55
N GLY A 107 23.30 -20.77 -0.13
CA GLY A 107 24.75 -21.03 -0.16
C GLY A 107 25.56 -20.37 0.95
N TRP A 108 24.92 -19.60 1.84
CA TRP A 108 25.62 -18.93 2.96
C TRP A 108 25.89 -19.89 4.11
N SER A 109 26.94 -19.61 4.89
CA SER A 109 27.30 -20.42 6.07
C SER A 109 26.22 -20.41 7.15
N ILE A 110 25.47 -19.31 7.26
CA ILE A 110 24.29 -19.15 8.10
C ILE A 110 23.16 -18.69 7.19
N GLN A 111 22.11 -19.50 7.07
CA GLN A 111 20.93 -19.11 6.31
C GLN A 111 20.18 -17.98 7.03
N PRO A 112 19.79 -16.92 6.31
CA PRO A 112 18.98 -15.86 6.90
C PRO A 112 17.55 -16.36 7.12
N ALA A 113 16.83 -15.71 8.05
CA ALA A 113 15.38 -15.72 7.98
C ALA A 113 14.92 -14.85 6.82
N PHE A 114 13.96 -15.36 6.05
CA PHE A 114 13.35 -14.64 4.93
C PHE A 114 12.06 -13.97 5.43
N VAL A 115 11.97 -12.65 5.28
CA VAL A 115 10.88 -11.83 5.84
C VAL A 115 10.24 -10.98 4.74
N ILE A 116 8.93 -11.09 4.59
CA ILE A 116 8.14 -10.13 3.81
C ILE A 116 7.49 -9.16 4.78
N LEU A 117 7.83 -7.88 4.67
CA LEU A 117 7.11 -6.80 5.34
C LEU A 117 5.95 -6.36 4.45
N GLY A 118 4.73 -6.73 4.80
CA GLY A 118 3.55 -6.51 3.97
C GLY A 118 2.39 -5.81 4.68
N VAL A 119 1.33 -5.53 3.93
CA VAL A 119 0.05 -5.13 4.50
C VAL A 119 -0.67 -6.32 5.13
N TRP A 120 -1.69 -6.06 5.97
CA TRP A 120 -2.51 -7.13 6.52
C TRP A 120 -3.18 -7.95 5.40
N GLY A 121 -3.12 -9.29 5.54
CA GLY A 121 -3.65 -10.24 4.56
C GLY A 121 -2.70 -10.59 3.42
N THR A 122 -1.42 -10.17 3.47
CA THR A 122 -0.40 -10.64 2.52
C THR A 122 -0.16 -12.14 2.71
N GLU A 123 -0.52 -12.93 1.70
CA GLU A 123 -0.17 -14.36 1.64
C GLU A 123 1.33 -14.48 1.37
N VAL A 124 2.06 -15.13 2.28
CA VAL A 124 3.51 -15.32 2.16
C VAL A 124 3.81 -16.80 2.09
N ARG A 125 4.54 -17.22 1.06
CA ARG A 125 4.91 -18.62 0.85
C ARG A 125 6.17 -18.98 1.64
N PRO A 126 6.23 -20.14 2.31
CA PRO A 126 7.47 -20.63 2.89
C PRO A 126 8.59 -20.68 1.83
N PRO A 127 9.85 -20.33 2.18
CA PRO A 127 10.36 -20.13 3.54
C PRO A 127 10.14 -18.73 4.13
N TRP A 128 9.53 -17.82 3.37
CA TRP A 128 9.28 -16.45 3.81
C TRP A 128 8.26 -16.40 4.94
N ARG A 129 8.43 -15.42 5.83
CA ARG A 129 7.57 -15.18 6.98
C ARG A 129 6.99 -13.76 6.91
N PRO A 130 5.72 -13.56 7.25
CA PRO A 130 5.13 -12.23 7.24
C PRO A 130 5.54 -11.44 8.49
N VAL A 131 5.90 -10.18 8.27
CA VAL A 131 5.80 -9.09 9.26
C VAL A 131 4.87 -8.05 8.66
N THR A 132 4.03 -7.42 9.47
CA THR A 132 3.04 -6.45 8.98
C THR A 132 3.45 -5.02 9.26
N TRP A 133 3.01 -4.11 8.40
CA TRP A 133 3.11 -2.67 8.64
C TRP A 133 2.46 -2.22 9.96
N LEU A 134 1.41 -2.91 10.42
CA LEU A 134 0.80 -2.61 11.71
C LEU A 134 1.74 -2.97 12.88
N GLN A 135 2.43 -4.11 12.81
CA GLN A 135 3.45 -4.46 13.81
C GLN A 135 4.62 -3.47 13.81
N VAL A 136 4.99 -2.91 12.65
CA VAL A 136 5.97 -1.82 12.59
C VAL A 136 5.46 -0.56 13.28
N VAL A 137 4.18 -0.19 13.10
CA VAL A 137 3.58 0.95 13.80
C VAL A 137 3.57 0.73 15.31
N GLU A 138 3.11 -0.44 15.77
CA GLU A 138 3.11 -0.82 17.19
C GLU A 138 4.53 -0.77 17.77
N ALA A 139 5.53 -1.23 17.00
CA ALA A 139 6.91 -1.16 17.40
C ALA A 139 7.47 0.26 17.49
N LEU A 140 6.83 1.28 16.90
CA LEU A 140 7.28 2.68 16.88
C LEU A 140 6.39 3.63 17.72
N GLU A 141 5.29 3.14 18.29
CA GLU A 141 4.20 3.98 18.87
C GLU A 141 4.68 4.92 20.00
N ASP A 142 5.58 4.44 20.86
CA ASP A 142 6.10 5.17 22.02
C ASP A 142 7.51 5.75 21.80
N ASP A 143 8.00 5.79 20.56
CA ASP A 143 9.35 6.30 20.31
C ASP A 143 9.42 7.83 20.47
N PRO A 144 10.40 8.35 21.22
CA PRO A 144 10.54 9.79 21.45
C PRO A 144 11.02 10.57 20.21
N ASP A 145 11.53 9.91 19.16
CA ASP A 145 11.93 10.57 17.91
C ASP A 145 10.68 11.12 17.18
N PRO A 146 10.58 12.45 16.95
CA PRO A 146 9.48 13.03 16.20
C PRO A 146 9.30 12.44 14.79
N MET A 147 10.36 11.89 14.19
CA MET A 147 10.30 11.20 12.91
C MET A 147 9.53 9.89 12.97
N ALA A 148 9.56 9.17 14.11
CA ALA A 148 8.81 7.94 14.28
C ALA A 148 7.30 8.22 14.15
N ARG A 149 6.80 9.26 14.81
CA ARG A 149 5.40 9.69 14.70
C ARG A 149 5.01 10.06 13.26
N GLN A 150 5.87 10.77 12.54
CA GLN A 150 5.57 11.14 11.16
C GLN A 150 5.56 9.90 10.23
N PHE A 151 6.45 8.94 10.46
CA PHE A 151 6.49 7.69 9.70
C PHE A 151 5.30 6.79 10.01
N THR A 152 4.88 6.67 11.28
CA THR A 152 3.68 5.91 11.64
C THR A 152 2.42 6.53 11.06
N GLU A 153 2.28 7.87 11.10
CA GLU A 153 1.16 8.55 10.43
C GLU A 153 1.12 8.29 8.92
N PHE A 154 2.28 8.25 8.25
CA PHE A 154 2.40 7.88 6.85
C PHE A 154 1.99 6.42 6.61
N ILE A 155 2.50 5.47 7.39
CA ILE A 155 2.13 4.06 7.27
C ILE A 155 0.62 3.89 7.43
N LEU A 156 0.04 4.48 8.48
CA LEU A 156 -1.39 4.35 8.78
C LEU A 156 -2.27 4.90 7.65
N ARG A 157 -1.94 6.07 7.11
CA ARG A 157 -2.81 6.78 6.15
C ARG A 157 -2.53 6.45 4.70
N ASP A 158 -1.26 6.34 4.34
CA ASP A 158 -0.80 6.30 2.96
C ASP A 158 -0.46 4.87 2.48
N ILE A 159 -0.27 3.92 3.41
CA ILE A 159 -0.09 2.48 3.12
C ILE A 159 -1.32 1.69 3.56
N LEU A 160 -1.73 1.82 4.83
CA LEU A 160 -2.81 1.03 5.42
C LEU A 160 -4.20 1.61 5.13
N GLY A 161 -4.30 2.84 4.60
CA GLY A 161 -5.57 3.43 4.19
C GLY A 161 -6.51 3.74 5.36
N LEU A 162 -5.97 4.05 6.54
CA LEU A 162 -6.74 4.36 7.74
C LEU A 162 -7.03 5.85 7.85
N GLY A 163 -8.30 6.18 8.12
CA GLY A 163 -8.79 7.55 8.31
C GLY A 163 -9.54 8.11 7.09
N ASP A 164 -9.93 9.37 7.23
CA ASP A 164 -10.72 10.07 6.21
C ASP A 164 -9.82 10.82 5.22
N VAL A 165 -10.26 10.89 3.96
CA VAL A 165 -9.50 11.49 2.85
C VAL A 165 -10.27 12.69 2.30
N SER A 166 -9.75 13.90 2.46
CA SER A 166 -10.36 15.08 1.85
C SER A 166 -10.28 15.01 0.32
N LEU A 167 -11.12 15.77 -0.40
CA LEU A 167 -11.04 15.80 -1.86
C LEU A 167 -9.66 16.24 -2.36
N ASP A 168 -9.07 17.25 -1.72
CA ASP A 168 -7.72 17.72 -2.02
C ASP A 168 -6.68 16.60 -1.87
N GLN A 169 -6.72 15.87 -0.76
CA GLN A 169 -5.84 14.71 -0.53
C GLN A 169 -6.11 13.59 -1.53
N ALA A 170 -7.37 13.35 -1.88
CA ALA A 170 -7.75 12.31 -2.82
C ALA A 170 -7.13 12.56 -4.21
N VAL A 171 -7.10 13.81 -4.68
CA VAL A 171 -6.60 14.15 -6.02
C VAL A 171 -5.10 14.48 -6.06
N SER A 172 -4.48 14.73 -4.92
CA SER A 172 -3.07 15.14 -4.83
C SER A 172 -2.14 14.09 -4.20
N THR A 173 -2.68 13.08 -3.50
CA THR A 173 -1.88 12.09 -2.77
C THR A 173 -2.29 10.64 -3.03
N ASN A 174 -1.52 9.67 -2.49
CA ASN A 174 -1.84 8.23 -2.56
C ASN A 174 -3.05 7.81 -1.69
N ARG A 175 -3.57 8.69 -0.83
CA ARG A 175 -4.51 8.30 0.23
C ARG A 175 -5.83 7.74 -0.27
N LEU A 176 -6.33 8.18 -1.42
CA LEU A 176 -7.55 7.59 -2.00
C LEU A 176 -7.32 6.13 -2.40
N TYR A 177 -6.16 5.83 -2.96
CA TYR A 177 -5.79 4.46 -3.34
C TYR A 177 -5.59 3.57 -2.13
N ALA A 178 -4.87 4.05 -1.11
CA ALA A 178 -4.68 3.34 0.14
C ALA A 178 -6.05 3.02 0.80
N LEU A 179 -6.93 4.03 0.88
CA LEU A 179 -8.30 3.86 1.39
C LEU A 179 -9.09 2.84 0.57
N GLY A 180 -9.06 2.94 -0.77
CA GLY A 180 -9.79 2.05 -1.66
C GLY A 180 -9.30 0.59 -1.57
N GLY A 181 -7.99 0.38 -1.58
CA GLY A 181 -7.39 -0.93 -1.39
C GLY A 181 -7.73 -1.53 -0.03
N ALA A 182 -7.66 -0.74 1.04
CA ALA A 182 -8.01 -1.20 2.39
C ALA A 182 -9.49 -1.60 2.49
N ALA A 183 -10.39 -0.79 1.90
CA ALA A 183 -11.82 -1.09 1.89
C ALA A 183 -12.15 -2.37 1.09
N VAL A 184 -11.53 -2.57 -0.07
CA VAL A 184 -11.71 -3.79 -0.88
C VAL A 184 -11.25 -5.03 -0.11
N ARG A 185 -10.05 -5.00 0.50
CA ARG A 185 -9.56 -6.13 1.33
C ARG A 185 -10.51 -6.43 2.48
N ARG A 186 -11.01 -5.40 3.17
CA ARG A 186 -11.95 -5.58 4.28
C ARG A 186 -13.28 -6.19 3.84
N ALA A 187 -13.76 -5.83 2.65
CA ALA A 187 -15.05 -6.30 2.15
C ALA A 187 -15.01 -7.73 1.60
N PHE A 188 -13.92 -8.12 0.93
CA PHE A 188 -13.86 -9.38 0.16
C PHE A 188 -12.78 -10.36 0.63
N GLY A 189 -11.92 -9.96 1.56
CA GLY A 189 -10.87 -10.81 2.13
C GLY A 189 -9.57 -10.82 1.32
N GLU A 190 -8.70 -11.76 1.65
CA GLU A 190 -7.30 -11.82 1.21
C GLU A 190 -7.13 -12.22 -0.26
N THR A 191 -8.10 -12.93 -0.83
CA THR A 191 -8.09 -13.32 -2.25
C THR A 191 -8.46 -12.17 -3.20
N ALA A 192 -8.94 -11.06 -2.65
CA ALA A 192 -9.33 -9.90 -3.44
C ALA A 192 -8.09 -9.24 -4.05
N ARG A 193 -8.09 -9.10 -5.37
CA ARG A 193 -7.04 -8.37 -6.10
C ARG A 193 -7.53 -6.99 -6.46
N TYR A 194 -6.63 -6.03 -6.46
CA TYR A 194 -6.96 -4.68 -6.89
C TYR A 194 -5.73 -3.96 -7.42
N VAL A 195 -5.98 -2.94 -8.24
CA VAL A 195 -4.97 -2.07 -8.82
C VAL A 195 -5.47 -0.64 -8.85
N ASN A 196 -4.55 0.30 -8.70
CA ASN A 196 -4.84 1.72 -8.80
C ASN A 196 -5.13 2.09 -10.27
N SER A 197 -6.19 2.89 -10.48
CA SER A 197 -6.70 3.23 -11.81
C SER A 197 -7.10 4.69 -11.88
N ALA A 198 -6.52 5.41 -12.85
CA ALA A 198 -6.79 6.82 -13.08
C ALA A 198 -6.82 7.15 -14.56
N SER A 199 -7.60 8.18 -14.90
CA SER A 199 -7.48 8.88 -16.18
C SER A 199 -6.17 9.68 -16.24
N ARG A 200 -5.69 9.98 -17.46
CA ARG A 200 -4.64 10.99 -17.63
C ARG A 200 -5.17 12.37 -17.19
N PRO A 201 -4.39 13.14 -16.42
CA PRO A 201 -4.81 14.47 -16.01
C PRO A 201 -4.95 15.40 -17.22
N MET A 202 -5.99 16.23 -17.22
CA MET A 202 -6.21 17.30 -18.19
C MET A 202 -6.29 18.64 -17.44
N ALA A 203 -5.30 19.51 -17.62
CA ALA A 203 -5.19 20.78 -16.89
C ALA A 203 -5.30 20.62 -15.36
N GLY A 204 -4.62 19.61 -14.80
CA GLY A 204 -4.63 19.31 -13.36
C GLY A 204 -5.88 18.59 -12.84
N ARG A 205 -6.80 18.17 -13.71
CA ARG A 205 -8.06 17.50 -13.33
C ARG A 205 -8.10 16.07 -13.85
N TYR A 206 -8.64 15.15 -13.05
CA TYR A 206 -8.91 13.77 -13.45
C TYR A 206 -10.36 13.64 -13.91
N ARG A 207 -10.58 12.80 -14.93
CA ARG A 207 -11.91 12.30 -15.26
C ARG A 207 -12.39 11.30 -14.22
N TYR A 208 -11.49 10.42 -13.79
CA TYR A 208 -11.71 9.47 -12.71
C TYR A 208 -10.39 9.12 -12.01
N LEU A 209 -10.51 8.72 -10.76
CA LEU A 209 -9.42 8.26 -9.90
C LEU A 209 -9.98 7.24 -8.89
N GLY A 210 -9.40 6.05 -8.80
CA GLY A 210 -9.92 5.02 -7.91
C GLY A 210 -9.22 3.67 -8.03
N THR A 211 -9.90 2.63 -7.57
CA THR A 211 -9.37 1.28 -7.46
C THR A 211 -10.18 0.35 -8.34
N THR A 212 -9.54 -0.29 -9.31
CA THR A 212 -10.13 -1.43 -10.04
C THR A 212 -9.86 -2.69 -9.24
N PHE A 213 -10.85 -3.57 -9.07
CA PHE A 213 -10.72 -4.75 -8.23
C PHE A 213 -11.49 -5.98 -8.73
N ALA A 214 -11.08 -7.13 -8.20
CA ALA A 214 -11.63 -8.46 -8.40
C ALA A 214 -11.86 -9.10 -7.01
N PRO A 215 -13.12 -9.26 -6.54
CA PRO A 215 -13.44 -9.81 -5.23
C PRO A 215 -12.83 -11.19 -4.94
N ASN A 216 -12.71 -12.03 -5.96
CA ASN A 216 -12.19 -13.40 -5.86
C ASN A 216 -10.81 -13.59 -6.51
N GLY A 217 -10.16 -12.50 -6.92
CA GLY A 217 -8.84 -12.54 -7.56
C GLY A 217 -8.83 -12.92 -9.05
N GLU A 218 -10.00 -13.12 -9.65
CA GLU A 218 -10.12 -13.48 -11.07
C GLU A 218 -10.15 -12.24 -11.97
N HIS A 219 -11.34 -11.80 -12.36
CA HIS A 219 -11.55 -10.74 -13.34
C HIS A 219 -11.71 -9.37 -12.67
N MET A 220 -10.95 -8.38 -13.16
CA MET A 220 -11.00 -6.98 -12.75
C MET A 220 -12.26 -6.30 -13.31
N ASP A 221 -13.40 -6.71 -12.77
CA ASP A 221 -14.75 -6.35 -13.26
C ASP A 221 -15.41 -5.23 -12.47
N TYR A 222 -14.77 -4.78 -11.39
CA TYR A 222 -15.32 -3.79 -10.48
C TYR A 222 -14.36 -2.62 -10.29
N TRP A 223 -14.92 -1.43 -10.03
CA TRP A 223 -14.15 -0.22 -9.83
C TRP A 223 -14.90 0.64 -8.84
N ILE A 224 -14.15 1.28 -7.95
CA ILE A 224 -14.68 2.19 -6.95
C ILE A 224 -13.74 3.38 -6.81
N GLY A 225 -14.31 4.58 -6.78
CA GLY A 225 -13.51 5.79 -6.66
C GLY A 225 -14.29 7.03 -7.02
N ILE A 226 -13.56 8.10 -7.32
CA ILE A 226 -14.13 9.39 -7.65
C ILE A 226 -14.21 9.60 -9.17
N VAL A 227 -15.34 10.14 -9.64
CA VAL A 227 -15.58 10.50 -11.04
C VAL A 227 -15.95 11.98 -11.13
N ASN A 228 -15.39 12.68 -12.11
CA ASN A 228 -15.70 14.06 -12.43
C ASN A 228 -16.77 14.10 -13.52
N GLU A 229 -18.05 14.13 -13.13
CA GLU A 229 -19.16 13.75 -14.01
C GLU A 229 -19.48 14.75 -15.14
N ALA A 230 -18.90 15.97 -15.14
CA ALA A 230 -19.27 17.04 -16.05
C ALA A 230 -18.21 17.31 -17.14
N LEU A 231 -18.68 17.63 -18.36
CA LEU A 231 -17.86 18.21 -19.43
C LEU A 231 -18.34 19.66 -19.70
N PRO A 232 -17.44 20.66 -19.71
CA PRO A 232 -16.00 20.56 -19.43
C PRO A 232 -15.71 20.12 -17.99
N LEU A 233 -14.56 19.46 -17.77
CA LEU A 233 -14.18 18.91 -16.46
C LEU A 233 -14.18 20.00 -15.38
N THR A 234 -14.78 19.69 -14.22
CA THR A 234 -14.89 20.60 -13.08
C THR A 234 -14.08 20.08 -11.88
N GLU A 235 -14.20 20.69 -10.71
CA GLU A 235 -13.70 20.11 -9.44
C GLU A 235 -14.81 19.38 -8.69
N HIS A 236 -15.93 19.09 -9.36
CA HIS A 236 -17.05 18.38 -8.77
C HIS A 236 -16.90 16.89 -9.02
N TYR A 237 -16.35 16.22 -8.00
CA TYR A 237 -16.19 14.78 -8.00
C TYR A 237 -17.34 14.09 -7.27
N HIS A 238 -17.70 12.90 -7.73
CA HIS A 238 -18.71 12.02 -7.16
C HIS A 238 -18.07 10.70 -6.78
N LEU A 239 -18.42 10.16 -5.61
CA LEU A 239 -17.95 8.84 -5.20
C LEU A 239 -18.88 7.78 -5.79
N MET A 240 -18.32 6.89 -6.59
CA MET A 240 -19.07 5.95 -7.41
C MET A 240 -18.46 4.56 -7.38
N LEU A 241 -19.30 3.58 -7.70
CA LEU A 241 -18.93 2.20 -7.95
C LEU A 241 -19.50 1.77 -9.30
N ALA A 242 -18.71 0.99 -10.03
CA ALA A 242 -19.08 0.44 -11.31
C ALA A 242 -18.83 -1.07 -11.35
N SER A 243 -19.59 -1.77 -12.18
CA SER A 243 -19.51 -3.22 -12.40
C SER A 243 -19.68 -3.54 -13.89
N LYS A 244 -18.84 -4.44 -14.40
CA LYS A 244 -18.94 -4.98 -15.77
C LYS A 244 -19.87 -6.19 -15.87
N SER A 245 -19.98 -6.97 -14.80
CA SER A 245 -20.51 -8.34 -14.89
C SER A 245 -21.85 -8.55 -14.19
N ARG A 246 -22.24 -7.64 -13.28
CA ARG A 246 -23.52 -7.77 -12.57
C ARG A 246 -24.19 -6.43 -12.24
N PRO A 247 -25.54 -6.38 -12.21
CA PRO A 247 -26.29 -5.25 -11.69
C PRO A 247 -25.86 -4.86 -10.27
N VAL A 248 -26.01 -3.58 -9.97
CA VAL A 248 -25.71 -2.98 -8.66
C VAL A 248 -26.99 -2.45 -8.04
N GLU A 249 -27.07 -2.43 -6.72
CA GLU A 249 -28.18 -1.77 -6.03
C GLU A 249 -28.14 -0.25 -6.21
N LEU A 250 -29.33 0.37 -6.23
CA LEU A 250 -29.52 1.82 -6.41
C LEU A 250 -28.78 2.36 -7.64
N PRO A 251 -29.15 1.90 -8.85
CA PRO A 251 -28.43 2.25 -10.06
C PRO A 251 -28.51 3.76 -10.36
N THR A 252 -27.46 4.27 -10.98
CA THR A 252 -27.38 5.64 -11.50
C THR A 252 -26.92 5.61 -12.95
N ASP A 253 -27.08 6.73 -13.65
CA ASP A 253 -26.62 6.88 -15.02
C ASP A 253 -25.08 6.80 -15.12
N HIS A 254 -24.59 6.26 -16.23
CA HIS A 254 -23.17 6.20 -16.59
C HIS A 254 -22.59 7.63 -16.69
N PRO A 255 -21.54 7.96 -15.92
CA PRO A 255 -20.87 9.26 -16.01
C PRO A 255 -20.33 9.59 -17.40
N ARG A 256 -20.60 10.81 -17.88
CA ARG A 256 -20.13 11.27 -19.21
C ARG A 256 -18.61 11.25 -19.35
N ALA A 257 -17.88 11.50 -18.26
CA ALA A 257 -16.42 11.56 -18.27
C ALA A 257 -15.74 10.19 -18.42
N THR A 258 -16.48 9.10 -18.20
CA THR A 258 -16.03 7.72 -18.42
C THR A 258 -16.70 7.12 -19.67
N GLY A 259 -17.13 7.93 -20.64
CA GLY A 259 -17.90 7.46 -21.81
C GLY A 259 -17.19 6.44 -22.72
N ASP A 260 -15.87 6.26 -22.57
CA ASP A 260 -15.07 5.22 -23.21
C ASP A 260 -15.10 3.88 -22.47
N TRP A 261 -15.65 3.84 -21.25
CA TRP A 261 -15.77 2.64 -20.45
C TRP A 261 -16.94 1.78 -20.90
N LYS A 262 -16.68 0.49 -21.11
CA LYS A 262 -17.69 -0.53 -21.41
C LYS A 262 -18.34 -1.14 -20.15
N TRP A 263 -18.48 -0.34 -19.11
CA TRP A 263 -18.96 -0.79 -17.80
C TRP A 263 -20.46 -0.53 -17.73
N GLU A 264 -21.25 -1.59 -17.60
CA GLU A 264 -22.69 -1.55 -17.79
C GLU A 264 -23.44 -0.99 -16.57
N TYR A 265 -22.99 -1.32 -15.37
CA TYR A 265 -23.73 -1.03 -14.15
C TYR A 265 -23.00 -0.01 -13.27
N TRP A 266 -23.71 1.03 -12.83
CA TRP A 266 -23.17 2.13 -12.04
C TRP A 266 -24.05 2.45 -10.83
N THR A 267 -23.43 2.77 -9.70
CA THR A 267 -24.09 3.26 -8.48
C THR A 267 -23.20 4.32 -7.81
N GLY A 268 -23.76 5.15 -6.94
CA GLY A 268 -23.00 6.23 -6.32
C GLY A 268 -23.56 6.73 -5.00
N ARG A 269 -22.70 7.39 -4.22
CA ARG A 269 -23.06 8.14 -3.00
C ARG A 269 -23.31 9.63 -3.30
N GLY A 270 -23.10 10.04 -4.55
CA GLY A 270 -23.23 11.42 -5.01
C GLY A 270 -21.95 12.23 -4.80
N ARG A 271 -22.11 13.55 -4.79
CA ARG A 271 -21.01 14.51 -4.77
C ARG A 271 -20.16 14.41 -3.50
N VAL A 272 -18.84 14.41 -3.67
CA VAL A 272 -17.85 14.50 -2.59
C VAL A 272 -17.81 15.94 -2.09
N VAL A 273 -18.62 16.24 -1.07
CA VAL A 273 -18.61 17.52 -0.34
C VAL A 273 -18.00 17.41 1.06
N ARG A 274 -17.79 16.18 1.53
CA ARG A 274 -17.15 15.83 2.81
C ARG A 274 -15.95 14.91 2.52
N PRO A 275 -15.04 14.73 3.49
CA PRO A 275 -14.01 13.70 3.38
C PRO A 275 -14.61 12.33 3.03
N ILE A 276 -13.90 11.61 2.18
CA ILE A 276 -14.22 10.26 1.76
C ILE A 276 -13.74 9.32 2.86
N THR A 277 -14.63 8.44 3.33
CA THR A 277 -14.38 7.60 4.50
C THR A 277 -14.42 6.12 4.14
N ALA A 278 -13.84 5.27 4.99
CA ALA A 278 -13.93 3.82 4.82
C ALA A 278 -15.39 3.30 4.87
N GLU A 279 -16.24 3.96 5.66
CA GLU A 279 -17.69 3.68 5.71
C GLU A 279 -18.37 4.00 4.38
N ALA A 280 -18.06 5.13 3.77
CA ALA A 280 -18.63 5.49 2.46
C ALA A 280 -18.22 4.50 1.36
N TYR A 281 -16.99 3.98 1.40
CA TYR A 281 -16.56 2.88 0.56
C TYR A 281 -17.33 1.59 0.88
N GLY A 282 -17.43 1.21 2.16
CA GLY A 282 -18.14 0.02 2.61
C GLY A 282 -19.60 -0.01 2.18
N GLU A 283 -20.31 1.11 2.29
CA GLU A 283 -21.69 1.24 1.82
C GLU A 283 -21.83 1.03 0.30
N LEU A 284 -20.88 1.51 -0.51
CA LEU A 284 -20.90 1.26 -1.96
C LEU A 284 -20.57 -0.19 -2.27
N LEU A 285 -19.56 -0.75 -1.61
CA LEU A 285 -19.18 -2.16 -1.78
C LEU A 285 -20.31 -3.11 -1.36
N ALA A 286 -21.13 -2.76 -0.37
CA ALA A 286 -22.30 -3.54 0.03
C ALA A 286 -23.36 -3.65 -1.08
N ARG A 287 -23.44 -2.68 -2.01
CA ARG A 287 -24.38 -2.72 -3.17
C ARG A 287 -24.01 -3.75 -4.23
N LEU A 288 -22.88 -4.42 -4.03
CA LEU A 288 -22.43 -5.55 -4.82
C LEU A 288 -22.79 -6.89 -4.16
N LEU A 289 -23.11 -6.95 -2.87
CA LEU A 289 -23.38 -8.22 -2.18
C LEU A 289 -24.85 -8.63 -2.34
#